data_AF-A0AAT9HFU3-F1
#
_entry.id   AF-A0AAT9HFU3-F1
#
_cell.length_a   1.000
_cell.length_b   1.000
_cell.length_c   1.000
_cell.angle_alpha   90.00
_cell.angle_beta   90.00
_cell.angle_gamma   90.00
#
_symmetry.space_group_name_H-M   'P 1'
#
loop_
_entity.id
_entity.type
_entity.pdbx_description
1 polymer ?
#
loop_
_entity_poly.entity_id
_entity_poly.type
_entity_poly.pdbx_seq_one_letter_code
_entity_poly.pdbx_strand_id
1 'polypeptide(L)'
;MDMYSAVDGVPGDFHLVHLGARALGGAGLVMTEMVCVSPEGRITPGCAGLYTGGQAEAWRRITDFAHTRAPGTAIGVQLGHSGRKGSTKLMWEGMDEPLDDGNWPLVAASPLPYKPGSQVPRELSRAQLTDLRSGSPPPRYARRGPVSICSNCTAPTAICSPVSSPADQPPHRRLRGSPEKRLRFPLEVFDAVRAVWPGTGR
;
A
#
# COMPACT_ATOMS: atom_id res chain seq x y z
N MET A 1 5.59 7.09 5.53
CA MET A 1 5.06 7.53 6.84
C MET A 1 3.58 7.71 6.63
N ASP A 2 2.73 6.92 7.27
CA ASP A 2 1.28 7.02 7.06
C ASP A 2 0.72 8.19 7.85
N MET A 3 -0.10 9.01 7.18
CA MET A 3 -0.64 10.24 7.77
C MET A 3 -1.96 10.00 8.47
N TYR A 4 -2.64 8.91 8.11
CA TYR A 4 -3.94 8.53 8.66
C TYR A 4 -4.98 9.67 8.61
N SER A 5 -4.93 10.47 7.55
CA SER A 5 -5.69 11.72 7.40
C SER A 5 -6.59 11.74 6.16
N ALA A 6 -6.76 10.59 5.50
CA ALA A 6 -7.68 10.44 4.38
C ALA A 6 -9.09 10.08 4.87
N VAL A 7 -10.11 10.42 4.08
CA VAL A 7 -11.50 10.00 4.33
C VAL A 7 -11.91 9.10 3.17
N ASP A 8 -12.31 7.86 3.48
CA ASP A 8 -12.62 6.83 2.47
C ASP A 8 -11.52 6.66 1.40
N GLY A 9 -10.27 6.76 1.86
CA GLY A 9 -9.09 6.70 0.99
C GLY A 9 -8.84 7.95 0.15
N VAL A 10 -9.69 8.97 0.20
CA VAL A 10 -9.49 10.23 -0.54
C VAL A 10 -8.53 11.13 0.23
N PRO A 11 -7.35 11.48 -0.33
CA PRO A 11 -6.44 12.43 0.31
C PRO A 11 -7.02 13.85 0.27
N GLY A 12 -7.02 14.55 1.41
CA GLY A 12 -7.50 15.94 1.53
C GLY A 12 -6.39 16.99 1.67
N ASP A 13 -6.79 18.17 2.16
CA ASP A 13 -5.90 19.33 2.32
C ASP A 13 -4.73 19.09 3.27
N PHE A 14 -4.87 18.19 4.24
CA PHE A 14 -3.75 17.77 5.07
C PHE A 14 -2.58 17.26 4.20
N HIS A 15 -2.85 16.39 3.23
CA HIS A 15 -1.82 15.84 2.34
C HIS A 15 -1.25 16.90 1.40
N LEU A 16 -2.08 17.84 0.94
CA LEU A 16 -1.64 18.98 0.13
C LEU A 16 -0.62 19.82 0.90
N VAL A 17 -0.97 20.25 2.11
CA VAL A 17 -0.09 21.07 2.96
C VAL A 17 1.14 20.28 3.36
N HIS A 18 0.96 19.03 3.79
CA HIS A 18 2.05 18.16 4.21
C HIS A 18 3.06 17.96 3.09
N LEU A 19 2.67 17.36 1.96
CA LEU A 19 3.58 17.04 0.86
C LEU A 19 4.07 18.30 0.14
N GLY A 20 3.21 19.30 -0.01
CA GLY A 20 3.55 20.60 -0.58
C GLY A 20 4.66 21.30 0.20
N ALA A 21 4.61 21.28 1.53
CA ALA A 21 5.68 21.87 2.36
C ALA A 21 7.03 21.15 2.17
N ARG A 22 7.05 19.82 2.01
CA ARG A 22 8.30 19.07 1.75
C ARG A 22 8.86 19.42 0.37
N ALA A 23 7.99 19.56 -0.62
CA ALA A 23 8.40 19.95 -1.97
C ALA A 23 8.99 21.37 -1.99
N LEU A 24 8.27 22.33 -1.41
CA LEU A 24 8.72 23.73 -1.28
C LEU A 24 10.01 23.86 -0.46
N GLY A 25 10.28 22.94 0.46
CA GLY A 25 11.51 22.88 1.24
C GLY A 25 12.76 22.52 0.43
N GLY A 26 12.65 22.22 -0.87
CA GLY A 26 13.77 21.96 -1.76
C GLY A 26 14.18 20.48 -1.86
N ALA A 27 13.36 19.56 -1.38
CA ALA A 27 13.62 18.13 -1.56
C ALA A 27 13.55 17.74 -3.05
N GLY A 28 14.58 17.06 -3.56
CA GLY A 28 14.59 16.56 -4.96
C GLY A 28 13.59 15.42 -5.20
N LEU A 29 13.26 14.65 -4.17
CA LEU A 29 12.24 13.61 -4.18
C LEU A 29 11.46 13.63 -2.87
N VAL A 30 10.13 13.65 -2.97
CA VAL A 30 9.21 13.50 -1.84
C VAL A 30 8.41 12.23 -2.06
N MET A 31 8.49 11.29 -1.12
CA MET A 31 7.69 10.07 -1.15
C MET A 31 6.37 10.30 -0.40
N THR A 32 5.25 9.86 -0.96
CA THR A 32 3.98 9.80 -0.24
C THR A 32 4.02 8.76 0.89
N GLU A 33 2.95 8.72 1.67
CA GLU A 33 2.61 7.56 2.50
C GLU A 33 2.30 6.30 1.69
N MET A 34 2.02 5.19 2.39
CA MET A 34 1.48 4.01 1.74
C MET A 34 0.07 4.31 1.21
N VAL A 35 -0.06 4.28 -0.11
CA VAL A 35 -1.31 4.44 -0.84
C VAL A 35 -1.89 3.08 -1.15
N CYS A 36 -3.07 2.82 -0.62
CA CYS A 36 -3.72 1.51 -0.67
C CYS A 36 -4.29 1.24 -2.05
N VAL A 37 -4.09 0.03 -2.57
CA VAL A 37 -4.57 -0.38 -3.92
C VAL A 37 -6.00 -0.93 -3.92
N SER A 38 -6.61 -1.07 -2.74
CA SER A 38 -7.99 -1.54 -2.54
C SER A 38 -8.53 -1.00 -1.22
N PRO A 39 -9.86 -0.94 -1.03
CA PRO A 39 -10.45 -0.52 0.24
C PRO A 39 -10.08 -1.47 1.39
N GLU A 40 -10.01 -2.78 1.15
CA GLU A 40 -9.59 -3.79 2.13
C GLU A 40 -8.08 -3.76 2.38
N GLY A 41 -7.31 -3.14 1.48
CA GLY A 41 -5.86 -3.00 1.60
C GLY A 41 -5.40 -1.89 2.53
N ARG A 42 -6.33 -1.16 3.12
CA ARG A 42 -6.05 -0.13 4.13
C ARG A 42 -5.57 -0.76 5.44
N ILE A 43 -4.69 -0.04 6.14
CA ILE A 43 -4.32 -0.37 7.52
C ILE A 43 -5.40 0.15 8.45
N THR A 44 -5.69 1.45 8.36
CA THR A 44 -6.70 2.14 9.18
C THR A 44 -7.74 2.84 8.30
N PRO A 45 -8.88 3.27 8.87
CA PRO A 45 -9.86 4.07 8.12
C PRO A 45 -9.27 5.35 7.52
N GLY A 46 -8.22 5.91 8.14
CA GLY A 46 -7.51 7.11 7.70
C GLY A 46 -6.47 6.91 6.59
N CYS A 47 -6.22 5.68 6.14
CA CYS A 47 -5.23 5.41 5.09
C CYS A 47 -5.70 5.94 3.73
N ALA A 48 -4.79 6.61 3.01
CA ALA A 48 -5.04 7.05 1.65
C ALA A 48 -5.09 5.86 0.67
N GLY A 49 -5.87 6.03 -0.40
CA GLY A 49 -6.11 5.02 -1.43
C GLY A 49 -5.84 5.55 -2.83
N LEU A 50 -5.70 4.62 -3.77
CA LEU A 50 -5.70 4.86 -5.20
C LEU A 50 -6.36 3.66 -5.87
N TYR A 51 -7.68 3.54 -5.75
CA TYR A 51 -8.48 2.48 -6.37
C TYR A 51 -9.79 3.03 -6.98
N THR A 52 -10.04 4.33 -6.84
CA THR A 52 -11.15 5.04 -7.48
C THR A 52 -10.66 6.23 -8.31
N GLY A 53 -11.50 6.71 -9.24
CA GLY A 53 -11.22 7.92 -10.01
C GLY A 53 -11.11 9.17 -9.12
N GLY A 54 -11.99 9.33 -8.14
CA GLY A 54 -11.97 10.48 -7.22
C GLY A 54 -10.69 10.55 -6.38
N GLN A 55 -10.16 9.40 -5.94
CA GLN A 55 -8.86 9.35 -5.26
C GLN A 55 -7.72 9.80 -6.17
N ALA A 56 -7.73 9.36 -7.43
CA ALA A 56 -6.73 9.79 -8.40
C ALA A 56 -6.79 11.29 -8.70
N GLU A 57 -7.98 11.88 -8.80
CA GLU A 57 -8.14 13.33 -8.98
C GLU A 57 -7.63 14.13 -7.78
N ALA A 58 -7.89 13.64 -6.56
CA ALA A 58 -7.39 14.27 -5.34
C ALA A 58 -5.86 14.21 -5.25
N TRP A 59 -5.24 13.07 -5.57
CA TRP A 59 -3.79 12.96 -5.69
C TRP A 59 -3.22 13.89 -6.76
N ARG A 60 -3.88 13.99 -7.92
CA ARG A 60 -3.47 14.87 -9.01
C ARG A 60 -3.40 16.32 -8.55
N ARG A 61 -4.39 16.82 -7.79
CA ARG A 61 -4.36 18.18 -7.23
C ARG A 61 -3.09 18.43 -6.40
N ILE A 62 -2.70 17.44 -5.58
CA ILE A 62 -1.52 17.53 -4.71
C ILE A 62 -0.22 17.51 -5.52
N THR A 63 -0.10 16.58 -6.47
CA THR A 63 1.09 16.48 -7.31
C THR A 63 1.23 17.67 -8.26
N ASP A 64 0.12 18.16 -8.84
CA ASP A 64 0.13 19.34 -9.71
C ASP A 64 0.61 20.58 -8.94
N PHE A 65 0.16 20.75 -7.69
CA PHE A 65 0.67 21.82 -6.82
C PHE A 65 2.18 21.69 -6.59
N ALA A 66 2.65 20.51 -6.18
CA ALA A 66 4.07 20.28 -5.90
C ALA A 66 4.94 20.55 -7.13
N HIS A 67 4.60 19.99 -8.29
CA HIS A 67 5.36 20.18 -9.53
C HIS A 67 5.29 21.63 -10.05
N THR A 68 4.16 22.32 -9.88
CA THR A 68 4.03 23.73 -10.30
C THR A 68 4.83 24.67 -9.41
N ARG A 69 4.84 24.42 -8.09
CA ARG A 69 5.47 25.33 -7.11
C ARG A 69 6.92 24.99 -6.82
N ALA A 70 7.33 23.75 -7.05
CA ALA A 70 8.69 23.25 -6.86
C ALA A 70 9.09 22.39 -8.08
N PRO A 71 9.40 23.00 -9.24
CA PRO A 71 9.64 22.28 -10.50
C PRO A 71 10.85 21.33 -10.49
N GLY A 72 11.72 21.40 -9.48
CA GLY A 72 12.83 20.47 -9.26
C GLY A 72 12.50 19.28 -8.36
N THR A 73 11.29 19.22 -7.80
CA THR A 73 10.87 18.14 -6.90
C THR A 73 10.10 17.07 -7.66
N ALA A 74 10.52 15.82 -7.50
CA ALA A 74 9.73 14.65 -7.88
C ALA A 74 8.81 14.20 -6.73
N ILE A 75 7.61 13.71 -7.06
CA ILE A 75 6.72 13.05 -6.09
C ILE A 75 6.66 11.55 -6.39
N GLY A 76 7.19 10.72 -5.50
CA GLY A 76 7.08 9.25 -5.58
C GLY A 76 5.92 8.70 -4.75
N VAL A 77 5.38 7.55 -5.16
CA VAL A 77 4.24 6.90 -4.48
C VAL A 77 4.65 5.54 -3.92
N GLN A 78 4.29 5.25 -2.68
CA GLN A 78 4.40 3.90 -2.14
C GLN A 78 3.06 3.19 -2.28
N LEU A 79 2.90 2.28 -3.24
CA LEU A 79 1.69 1.46 -3.33
C LEU A 79 1.77 0.30 -2.33
N GLY A 80 0.65 -0.05 -1.70
CA GLY A 80 0.63 -1.14 -0.73
C GLY A 80 -0.74 -1.77 -0.47
N HIS A 81 -0.70 -2.91 0.20
CA HIS A 81 -1.85 -3.62 0.74
C HIS A 81 -1.48 -4.21 2.11
N SER A 82 -2.26 -3.88 3.14
CA SER A 82 -2.01 -4.21 4.54
C SER A 82 -2.09 -5.70 4.90
N GLY A 83 -2.56 -6.55 3.98
CA GLY A 83 -2.84 -7.97 4.21
C GLY A 83 -3.56 -8.23 5.54
N ARG A 84 -2.94 -9.07 6.37
CA ARG A 84 -3.45 -9.48 7.68
C ARG A 84 -3.35 -8.42 8.78
N LYS A 85 -2.68 -7.29 8.53
CA LYS A 85 -2.55 -6.18 9.49
C LYS A 85 -3.69 -5.15 9.33
N GLY A 86 -4.47 -5.21 8.25
CA GLY A 86 -5.52 -4.23 7.98
C GLY A 86 -6.60 -4.15 9.05
N SER A 87 -7.49 -3.16 8.89
CA SER A 87 -8.65 -2.97 9.76
C SER A 87 -8.27 -2.75 11.22
N THR A 88 -7.29 -1.87 11.45
CA THR A 88 -6.83 -1.43 12.78
C THR A 88 -7.19 0.02 13.05
N LYS A 89 -7.22 0.40 14.33
CA LYS A 89 -7.45 1.77 14.80
C LYS A 89 -6.36 2.72 14.31
N LEU A 90 -6.67 4.02 14.36
CA LEU A 90 -5.66 5.06 14.17
C LEU A 90 -4.57 4.90 15.24
N MET A 91 -3.33 5.25 14.90
CA MET A 91 -2.19 4.96 15.78
C MET A 91 -2.33 5.57 17.18
N TRP A 92 -3.01 6.71 17.31
CA TRP A 92 -3.25 7.40 18.58
C TRP A 92 -4.48 6.90 19.36
N GLU A 93 -5.30 6.03 18.76
CA GLU A 93 -6.45 5.37 19.41
C GLU A 93 -6.10 3.94 19.87
N GLY A 94 -5.06 3.34 19.28
CA GLY A 94 -4.57 2.01 19.62
C GLY A 94 -3.73 1.44 18.48
N MET A 95 -2.41 1.60 18.57
CA MET A 95 -1.50 1.14 17.52
C MET A 95 -1.64 -0.36 17.27
N ASP A 96 -1.91 -0.71 16.00
CA ASP A 96 -2.11 -2.08 15.53
C ASP A 96 -3.26 -2.84 16.23
N GLU A 97 -4.10 -2.17 17.02
CA GLU A 97 -5.29 -2.78 17.61
C GLU A 97 -6.42 -2.85 16.58
N PRO A 98 -7.20 -3.94 16.53
CA PRO A 98 -8.38 -4.03 15.67
C PRO A 98 -9.37 -2.89 15.96
N LEU A 99 -10.18 -2.51 14.96
CA LEU A 99 -11.29 -1.59 15.19
C LEU A 99 -12.30 -2.22 16.16
N ASP A 100 -12.98 -1.39 16.95
CA ASP A 100 -14.04 -1.86 17.87
C ASP A 100 -15.30 -2.28 17.09
N ASP A 101 -15.62 -1.55 16.02
CA ASP A 101 -16.69 -1.83 15.07
C ASP A 101 -16.26 -1.52 13.62
N GLY A 102 -17.13 -1.81 12.64
CA GLY A 102 -16.87 -1.45 11.24
C GLY A 102 -15.68 -2.15 10.58
N ASN A 103 -15.19 -3.25 11.16
CA ASN A 103 -14.09 -4.02 10.59
C ASN A 103 -14.42 -4.55 9.19
N TRP A 104 -13.43 -4.55 8.30
CA TRP A 104 -13.54 -5.17 6.99
C TRP A 104 -12.80 -6.52 6.93
N PRO A 105 -13.23 -7.45 6.05
CA PRO A 105 -12.56 -8.74 5.90
C PRO A 105 -11.11 -8.60 5.45
N LEU A 106 -10.20 -9.27 6.15
CA LEU A 106 -8.79 -9.31 5.79
C LEU A 106 -8.46 -10.48 4.88
N VAL A 107 -7.44 -10.31 4.06
CA VAL A 107 -6.91 -11.35 3.17
C VAL A 107 -5.41 -11.51 3.33
N ALA A 108 -4.92 -12.74 3.23
CA ALA A 108 -3.49 -13.04 3.32
C ALA A 108 -3.15 -14.37 2.65
N ALA A 109 -1.85 -14.64 2.51
CA ALA A 109 -1.34 -15.93 1.99
C ALA A 109 -1.59 -17.11 2.94
N SER A 110 -1.97 -16.87 4.19
CA SER A 110 -2.29 -17.91 5.18
C SER A 110 -3.27 -17.34 6.21
N PRO A 111 -4.12 -18.18 6.82
CA PRO A 111 -5.11 -17.76 7.80
C PRO A 111 -4.47 -17.61 9.19
N LEU A 112 -3.44 -16.76 9.29
CA LEU A 112 -2.71 -16.48 10.51
C LEU A 112 -2.92 -15.00 10.87
N PRO A 113 -3.40 -14.68 12.10
CA PRO A 113 -3.57 -13.30 12.52
C PRO A 113 -2.21 -12.57 12.57
N TYR A 114 -2.24 -11.24 12.58
CA TYR A 114 -1.03 -10.43 12.71
C TYR A 114 -0.40 -10.53 14.11
N LYS A 115 -1.22 -10.34 15.16
CA LYS A 115 -0.87 -10.56 16.57
C LYS A 115 -2.03 -11.24 17.30
N PRO A 116 -1.83 -11.77 18.53
CA PRO A 116 -2.93 -12.24 19.35
C PRO A 116 -4.02 -11.16 19.48
N GLY A 117 -5.29 -11.55 19.33
CA GLY A 117 -6.43 -10.63 19.34
C GLY A 117 -6.75 -9.96 17.99
N SER A 118 -5.85 -10.01 16.99
CA SER A 118 -6.17 -9.53 15.65
C SER A 118 -7.14 -10.44 14.91
N GLN A 119 -7.84 -9.87 13.92
CA GLN A 119 -8.66 -10.63 12.99
C GLN A 119 -7.85 -11.73 12.28
N VAL A 120 -8.46 -12.89 12.09
CA VAL A 120 -7.89 -13.97 11.28
C VAL A 120 -8.21 -13.68 9.81
N PRO A 121 -7.21 -13.49 8.94
CA PRO A 121 -7.44 -13.21 7.52
C PRO A 121 -7.96 -14.45 6.80
N ARG A 122 -8.75 -14.24 5.74
CA ARG A 122 -9.09 -15.29 4.80
C ARG A 122 -7.85 -15.63 3.95
N GLU A 123 -7.58 -16.92 3.81
CA GLU A 123 -6.52 -17.40 2.92
C GLU A 123 -6.90 -17.15 1.45
N LEU A 124 -5.95 -16.61 0.68
CA LEU A 124 -6.10 -16.36 -0.74
C LEU A 124 -5.73 -17.60 -1.56
N SER A 125 -6.59 -17.96 -2.50
CA SER A 125 -6.25 -18.93 -3.53
C SER A 125 -5.27 -18.32 -4.55
N ARG A 126 -4.62 -19.18 -5.35
CA ARG A 126 -3.73 -18.72 -6.43
C ARG A 126 -4.44 -17.83 -7.44
N ALA A 127 -5.70 -18.13 -7.75
CA ALA A 127 -6.54 -17.33 -8.65
C ALA A 127 -6.84 -15.95 -8.05
N GLN A 128 -7.20 -15.90 -6.77
CA GLN A 128 -7.47 -14.64 -6.07
C GLN A 128 -6.22 -13.75 -5.94
N LEU A 129 -5.03 -14.33 -5.82
CA LEU A 129 -3.77 -13.58 -5.91
C LEU A 129 -3.60 -12.93 -7.29
N THR A 130 -3.95 -13.65 -8.36
CA THR A 130 -3.94 -13.09 -9.73
C THR A 130 -4.95 -11.95 -9.88
N ASP A 131 -6.13 -12.06 -9.27
CA ASP A 131 -7.14 -11.00 -9.29
C ASP A 131 -6.67 -9.75 -8.54
N LEU A 132 -6.08 -9.91 -7.35
CA LEU A 132 -5.49 -8.81 -6.58
C LEU A 132 -4.36 -8.10 -7.32
N ARG A 133 -3.52 -8.86 -8.03
CA ARG A 133 -2.51 -8.30 -8.93
C ARG A 133 -3.16 -7.44 -10.02
N SER A 134 -4.26 -7.93 -10.59
CA SER A 134 -4.94 -7.28 -11.72
C SER A 134 -5.80 -6.08 -11.30
N GLY A 135 -6.28 -6.06 -10.04
CA GLY A 135 -7.04 -4.98 -9.43
C GLY A 135 -6.19 -3.80 -8.94
N SER A 136 -4.86 -3.89 -9.00
CA SER A 136 -4.00 -2.73 -8.76
C SER A 136 -4.36 -1.61 -9.75
N PRO A 137 -4.55 -0.37 -9.28
CA PRO A 137 -5.02 0.73 -10.12
C PRO A 137 -4.19 0.85 -11.40
N PRO A 138 -4.82 1.04 -12.56
CA PRO A 138 -4.08 1.22 -13.80
C PRO A 138 -3.18 2.46 -13.67
N PRO A 139 -1.90 2.40 -14.09
CA PRO A 139 -0.97 3.52 -13.98
C PRO A 139 -1.37 4.75 -14.77
N ARG A 140 -2.48 4.73 -15.51
CA ARG A 140 -3.09 5.95 -16.07
C ARG A 140 -3.28 7.04 -15.02
N TYR A 141 -3.49 6.66 -13.75
CA TYR A 141 -3.60 7.59 -12.63
C TYR A 141 -2.25 8.03 -12.04
N ALA A 142 -1.17 7.26 -12.25
CA ALA A 142 0.20 7.56 -11.81
C ALA A 142 1.10 8.14 -12.93
N ARG A 143 0.56 8.29 -14.15
CA ARG A 143 1.28 8.56 -15.40
C ARG A 143 1.78 10.00 -15.60
N ARG A 144 1.49 10.93 -14.68
CA ARG A 144 1.75 12.38 -14.87
C ARG A 144 2.73 12.98 -13.84
N GLY A 145 3.92 12.38 -13.73
CA GLY A 145 5.04 12.93 -12.98
C GLY A 145 6.14 11.88 -12.76
N PRO A 146 7.36 12.28 -12.37
CA PRO A 146 8.41 11.36 -11.96
C PRO A 146 8.02 10.70 -10.63
N VAL A 147 7.22 9.64 -10.74
CA VAL A 147 6.72 8.87 -9.61
C VAL A 147 7.61 7.65 -9.41
N SER A 148 8.37 7.61 -8.32
CA SER A 148 9.09 6.40 -7.91
C SER A 148 8.15 5.49 -7.14
N ILE A 149 7.95 4.26 -7.60
CA ILE A 149 7.22 3.23 -6.86
C ILE A 149 8.19 2.54 -5.89
N CYS A 150 7.94 2.69 -4.59
CA CYS A 150 8.45 1.74 -3.60
C CYS A 150 7.25 0.91 -3.14
N SER A 151 7.03 -0.24 -3.77
CA SER A 151 5.97 -1.14 -3.32
C SER A 151 6.37 -1.69 -1.96
N ASN A 152 5.62 -1.35 -0.89
CA ASN A 152 5.83 -1.98 0.42
C ASN A 152 5.18 -3.36 0.40
N CYS A 153 5.80 -4.24 -0.39
CA CYS A 153 5.50 -5.65 -0.47
C CYS A 153 6.34 -6.47 0.51
N THR A 154 7.23 -5.85 1.29
CA THR A 154 8.27 -6.55 2.06
C THR A 154 8.32 -6.21 3.55
N ALA A 155 7.50 -5.28 4.07
CA ALA A 155 7.26 -5.22 5.52
C ALA A 155 6.59 -6.54 5.98
N PRO A 156 6.85 -7.05 7.20
CA PRO A 156 6.41 -8.38 7.69
C PRO A 156 4.89 -8.65 7.70
N THR A 157 4.10 -7.71 7.21
CA THR A 157 2.64 -7.63 7.30
C THR A 157 1.93 -7.51 5.95
N ALA A 158 2.64 -7.17 4.87
CA ALA A 158 2.07 -7.06 3.53
C ALA A 158 1.67 -8.43 2.95
N ILE A 159 0.71 -8.47 2.00
CA ILE A 159 0.32 -9.71 1.28
C ILE A 159 1.54 -10.40 0.63
N CYS A 160 2.47 -9.59 0.16
CA CYS A 160 3.70 -10.01 -0.49
C CYS A 160 4.84 -10.34 0.50
N SER A 161 4.62 -10.16 1.80
CA SER A 161 5.61 -10.58 2.77
C SER A 161 5.55 -12.11 2.86
N PRO A 162 6.61 -12.84 2.45
CA PRO A 162 6.75 -14.18 2.99
C PRO A 162 6.73 -14.02 4.49
N VAL A 163 5.93 -14.83 5.20
CA VAL A 163 5.94 -14.86 6.67
C VAL A 163 7.41 -14.81 7.11
N SER A 164 7.82 -13.64 7.62
CA SER A 164 9.22 -13.24 7.55
C SER A 164 10.07 -13.96 8.60
N SER A 165 9.42 -14.78 9.41
CA SER A 165 10.07 -15.73 10.29
C SER A 165 9.40 -17.10 10.20
N PRO A 166 10.10 -18.16 9.75
CA PRO A 166 9.69 -19.55 10.00
C PRO A 166 9.47 -19.84 11.50
N ALA A 167 9.96 -18.98 12.40
CA ALA A 167 9.78 -19.07 13.84
C ALA A 167 8.33 -18.86 14.32
N ASP A 168 7.54 -18.04 13.62
CA ASP A 168 6.17 -17.68 14.04
C ASP A 168 5.10 -18.69 13.57
N GLN A 169 5.54 -19.81 12.98
CA GLN A 169 4.66 -20.83 12.45
C GLN A 169 4.77 -22.14 13.23
N PRO A 170 3.63 -22.83 13.47
CA PRO A 170 3.62 -24.19 13.99
C PRO A 170 4.52 -25.10 13.13
N PRO A 171 5.23 -26.09 13.70
CA PRO A 171 6.21 -26.91 12.98
C PRO A 171 5.72 -27.51 11.64
N HIS A 172 4.44 -27.87 11.56
CA HIS A 172 3.80 -28.44 10.36
C HIS A 172 3.37 -27.38 9.30
N ARG A 173 3.50 -26.09 9.63
CA ARG A 173 3.15 -24.95 8.78
C ARG A 173 4.34 -24.02 8.49
N ARG A 174 5.53 -24.30 9.06
CA ARG A 174 6.79 -23.58 8.81
C ARG A 174 7.11 -23.58 7.31
N LEU A 175 6.66 -22.52 6.67
CA LEU A 175 6.83 -22.11 5.29
C LEU A 175 6.69 -23.26 4.30
N ARG A 176 5.48 -23.44 3.78
CA ARG A 176 5.31 -24.06 2.47
C ARG A 176 6.15 -23.30 1.44
N GLY A 177 7.34 -23.82 1.15
CA GLY A 177 8.07 -23.54 -0.07
C GLY A 177 9.45 -22.89 0.09
N SER A 178 10.26 -23.11 -0.93
CA SER A 178 11.59 -22.53 -1.09
C SER A 178 11.54 -21.00 -1.22
N PRO A 179 12.65 -20.26 -1.05
CA PRO A 179 12.72 -18.82 -1.31
C PRO A 179 12.10 -18.39 -2.64
N GLU A 180 12.25 -19.19 -3.68
CA GLU A 180 11.68 -18.94 -5.02
C GLU A 180 10.15 -18.96 -4.99
N LYS A 181 9.53 -19.88 -4.24
CA LYS A 181 8.07 -19.94 -4.08
C LYS A 181 7.55 -18.72 -3.30
N ARG A 182 8.32 -18.28 -2.30
CA ARG A 182 8.01 -17.13 -1.44
C ARG A 182 8.10 -15.79 -2.18
N LEU A 183 9.07 -15.65 -3.08
CA LEU A 183 9.27 -14.44 -3.87
C LEU A 183 8.40 -14.39 -5.15
N ARG A 184 7.80 -15.51 -5.55
CA ARG A 184 7.01 -15.60 -6.78
C ARG A 184 5.92 -14.53 -6.88
N PHE A 185 5.03 -14.43 -5.88
CA PHE A 185 3.94 -13.45 -5.94
C PHE A 185 4.43 -11.99 -5.90
N PRO A 186 5.37 -11.59 -5.00
CA PRO A 186 5.97 -10.26 -5.04
C PRO A 186 6.58 -9.89 -6.41
N LEU A 187 7.30 -10.83 -7.03
CA LEU A 187 7.92 -10.62 -8.34
C LEU A 187 6.86 -10.52 -9.44
N GLU A 188 5.80 -11.32 -9.41
CA GLU A 188 4.69 -11.20 -10.35
C GLU A 188 3.95 -9.87 -10.24
N VAL A 189 3.80 -9.33 -9.02
CA VAL A 189 3.25 -7.97 -8.79
C VAL A 189 4.20 -6.92 -9.35
N PHE A 190 5.50 -7.05 -9.07
CA PHE A 190 6.52 -6.16 -9.63
C PHE A 190 6.49 -6.14 -11.16
N ASP A 191 6.50 -7.31 -11.80
CA ASP A 191 6.44 -7.46 -13.26
C ASP A 191 5.16 -6.85 -13.83
N ALA A 192 4.02 -7.07 -13.16
CA ALA A 192 2.74 -6.49 -13.57
C ALA A 192 2.78 -4.97 -13.53
N VAL A 193 3.27 -4.38 -12.43
CA VAL A 193 3.44 -2.94 -12.29
C VAL A 193 4.42 -2.40 -13.34
N ARG A 194 5.56 -3.09 -13.54
CA ARG A 194 6.59 -2.69 -14.50
C ARG A 194 6.08 -2.69 -15.94
N ALA A 195 5.24 -3.64 -16.32
CA ALA A 195 4.70 -3.76 -17.67
C ALA A 195 3.82 -2.57 -18.09
N VAL A 196 3.19 -1.90 -17.11
CA VAL A 196 2.30 -0.76 -17.35
C VAL A 196 2.92 0.59 -16.94
N TRP A 197 4.07 0.56 -16.24
CA TRP A 197 4.85 1.75 -15.93
C TRP A 197 5.56 2.27 -17.17
N PRO A 198 5.54 3.58 -17.46
CA PRO A 198 6.33 4.13 -18.56
C PRO A 198 7.79 3.67 -18.44
N GLY A 199 8.36 3.19 -19.54
CA GLY A 199 9.80 2.96 -19.61
C GLY A 199 10.54 4.24 -19.22
N THR A 200 11.75 4.10 -18.68
CA THR A 200 12.68 5.23 -18.57
C THR A 200 13.03 5.65 -19.99
N GLY A 201 12.21 6.51 -20.58
CA GLY A 201 12.57 7.23 -21.80
C GLY A 201 13.81 8.04 -21.48
N ARG A 202 14.89 7.77 -22.21
CA ARG A 202 15.91 8.80 -22.46
C ARG A 202 15.30 9.85 -23.37
#